data_AF-A0A0G4MHQ6-F1
#
_entry.id   AF-A0A0G4MHQ6-F1
#
_cell.length_a   1.000
_cell.length_b   1.000
_cell.length_c   1.000
_cell.angle_alpha   90.00
_cell.angle_beta   90.00
_cell.angle_gamma   90.00
#
_symmetry.space_group_name_H-M   'P 1'
#
loop_
_entity.id
_entity.type
_entity.pdbx_description
1 polymer ?
#
loop_
_entity_poly.entity_id
_entity_poly.type
_entity_poly.pdbx_seq_one_letter_code
_entity_poly.pdbx_strand_id
1 'polypeptide(L)'
;MQAKRPRISSCVSSGSRDALRDDGEIERQICLNPTPTSGGHSNAVAPCDWSDEWVAITDDQEGWLDMYRWQDEFLARVARLRIPEPGFGMNAIWYD
;
A
#
# COMPACT_ATOMS: atom_id res chain seq x y z
N MET A 1 -27.62 -2.17 -7.54
CA MET A 1 -26.87 -3.22 -6.81
C MET A 1 -25.40 -2.89 -6.93
N GLN A 2 -24.77 -2.34 -5.88
CA GLN A 2 -23.31 -2.26 -5.85
C GLN A 2 -22.79 -3.66 -5.51
N ALA A 3 -21.96 -4.22 -6.39
CA ALA A 3 -21.24 -5.45 -6.08
C ALA A 3 -20.36 -5.18 -4.84
N LYS A 4 -20.52 -6.03 -3.82
CA LYS A 4 -19.74 -5.99 -2.59
C LYS A 4 -18.27 -6.25 -3.00
N ARG A 5 -17.43 -5.22 -2.93
CA ARG A 5 -16.02 -5.32 -3.32
C ARG A 5 -15.30 -6.22 -2.30
N PRO A 6 -14.42 -7.15 -2.74
CA PRO A 6 -13.69 -8.02 -1.82
C PRO A 6 -12.84 -7.16 -0.87
N ARG A 7 -12.79 -7.53 0.40
CA ARG A 7 -11.89 -6.90 1.37
C ARG A 7 -10.46 -7.30 0.99
N ILE A 8 -9.56 -6.32 0.91
CA ILE A 8 -8.17 -6.54 0.48
C ILE A 8 -7.24 -6.24 1.65
N SER A 9 -6.32 -7.16 1.92
CA SER A 9 -5.24 -6.98 2.91
C SER A 9 -3.91 -6.71 2.21
N SER A 10 -3.01 -5.97 2.86
CA SER A 10 -1.65 -5.69 2.37
C SER A 10 -0.59 -6.05 3.41
N CYS A 11 0.51 -6.72 3.01
CA CYS A 11 1.63 -7.01 3.91
C CYS A 11 2.85 -6.09 3.70
N VAL A 12 3.48 -5.75 4.82
CA VAL A 12 4.38 -4.60 5.05
C VAL A 12 5.78 -4.74 4.43
N SER A 13 6.21 -5.89 3.90
CA SER A 13 7.61 -6.07 3.50
C SER A 13 7.85 -6.19 1.99
N SER A 14 6.80 -6.38 1.18
CA SER A 14 6.94 -6.74 -0.23
C SER A 14 5.71 -6.38 -1.07
N GLY A 15 5.11 -5.22 -0.84
CA GLY A 15 3.98 -4.71 -1.64
C GLY A 15 2.92 -5.77 -1.98
N SER A 16 2.69 -6.73 -1.09
CA SER A 16 1.87 -7.90 -1.39
C SER A 16 0.42 -7.60 -1.06
N ARG A 17 -0.49 -8.13 -1.87
CA ARG A 17 -1.93 -8.01 -1.63
C ARG A 17 -2.61 -9.36 -1.71
N ASP A 18 -3.60 -9.53 -0.86
CA ASP A 18 -4.38 -10.75 -0.73
C ASP A 18 -5.88 -10.43 -0.85
N ALA A 19 -6.61 -11.29 -1.57
CA ALA A 19 -8.05 -11.27 -1.59
C ALA A 19 -8.59 -12.00 -0.35
N LEU A 20 -9.58 -11.42 0.32
CA LEU A 20 -10.24 -12.04 1.46
C LEU A 20 -11.64 -12.53 1.09
N ARG A 21 -12.01 -13.70 1.61
CA ARG A 21 -13.38 -14.19 1.63
C ARG A 21 -14.26 -13.34 2.54
N ASP A 22 -15.58 -13.47 2.42
CA ASP A 22 -16.54 -12.74 3.26
C ASP A 22 -16.39 -13.06 4.76
N ASP A 23 -15.92 -14.27 5.10
CA ASP A 23 -15.63 -14.72 6.47
C ASP A 23 -14.27 -14.23 7.01
N GLY A 24 -13.45 -13.59 6.17
CA GLY A 24 -12.15 -13.05 6.53
C GLY A 24 -10.96 -13.99 6.25
N GLU A 25 -11.19 -15.19 5.74
CA GLU A 25 -10.09 -16.06 5.31
C GLU A 25 -9.37 -15.49 4.08
N ILE A 26 -8.05 -15.69 4.00
CA ILE A 26 -7.29 -15.38 2.78
C ILE A 26 -7.71 -16.37 1.70
N GLU A 27 -8.27 -15.85 0.61
CA GLU A 27 -8.65 -16.68 -0.55
C GLU A 27 -7.43 -16.97 -1.42
N ARG A 28 -6.67 -15.93 -1.78
CA ARG A 28 -5.48 -16.02 -2.63
C ARG A 28 -4.60 -14.78 -2.53
N GLN A 29 -3.31 -14.97 -2.81
CA GLN A 29 -2.37 -13.89 -3.05
C GLN A 29 -2.55 -13.35 -4.48
N ILE A 30 -2.77 -12.04 -4.61
CA ILE A 30 -3.00 -11.38 -5.89
C ILE A 30 -1.67 -10.95 -6.51
N CYS A 31 -0.82 -10.30 -5.73
CA CYS A 31 0.46 -9.80 -6.22
C CYS A 31 1.55 -9.86 -5.15
N LEU A 32 2.80 -9.97 -5.61
CA LEU A 32 4.02 -9.89 -4.82
C LEU A 32 5.05 -9.11 -5.65
N ASN A 33 5.14 -7.81 -5.39
CA ASN A 33 5.95 -6.91 -6.18
C ASN A 33 7.11 -6.36 -5.35
N PRO A 34 8.33 -6.27 -5.92
CA PRO A 34 9.44 -5.65 -5.23
C PRO A 34 9.14 -4.17 -4.98
N THR A 35 9.51 -3.68 -3.81
CA THR A 35 9.52 -2.25 -3.51
C THR A 35 10.76 -1.57 -4.09
N PRO A 36 10.71 -0.26 -4.39
CA PRO A 36 11.85 0.43 -5.02
C PRO A 36 13.14 0.41 -4.20
N THR A 37 13.00 0.36 -2.87
CA THR A 37 14.07 0.32 -1.87
C THR A 37 13.87 -0.89 -0.95
N SER A 38 14.79 -1.07 0.00
CA SER A 38 14.58 -2.06 1.08
C SER A 38 13.46 -1.67 2.04
N GLY A 39 13.04 -0.40 2.03
CA GLY A 39 12.07 0.17 2.95
C GLY A 39 12.65 0.72 4.24
N GLY A 40 13.95 0.52 4.49
CA GLY A 40 14.62 0.92 5.72
C GLY A 40 13.97 0.30 6.97
N HIS A 41 13.56 1.12 7.93
CA HIS A 41 12.79 0.71 9.10
C HIS A 41 11.27 0.78 8.88
N SER A 42 10.82 1.22 7.70
CA SER A 42 9.41 1.40 7.37
C SER A 42 8.92 0.39 6.34
N ASN A 43 8.80 0.79 5.07
CA ASN A 43 7.96 0.14 4.07
C ASN A 43 6.49 0.02 4.50
N ALA A 44 6.04 0.90 5.39
CA ALA A 44 4.69 0.85 5.93
C ALA A 44 3.67 1.14 4.83
N VAL A 45 2.72 0.22 4.67
CA VAL A 45 1.61 0.34 3.73
C VAL A 45 0.42 0.96 4.46
N ALA A 46 -0.12 2.05 3.91
CA ALA A 46 -1.27 2.75 4.45
C ALA A 46 -2.39 2.81 3.38
N PRO A 47 -3.36 1.89 3.40
CA PRO A 47 -4.57 1.97 2.58
C PRO A 47 -5.42 3.19 2.95
N CYS A 48 -6.10 3.78 1.97
CA CYS A 48 -7.04 4.87 2.21
C CYS A 48 -8.29 4.37 2.93
N ASP A 49 -8.71 5.08 3.99
CA ASP A 49 -9.80 4.66 4.88
C ASP A 49 -11.18 4.66 4.21
N TRP A 50 -11.34 5.42 3.12
CA TRP A 50 -12.62 5.66 2.46
C TRP A 50 -12.64 5.23 0.99
N SER A 51 -11.55 4.66 0.47
CA SER A 51 -11.48 4.13 -0.89
C SER A 51 -10.44 3.02 -1.02
N ASP A 52 -10.83 1.90 -1.64
CA ASP A 52 -9.90 0.81 -1.99
C ASP A 52 -8.89 1.19 -3.08
N GLU A 53 -9.12 2.33 -3.75
CA GLU A 53 -8.36 2.77 -4.92
C GLU A 53 -6.95 3.25 -4.56
N TRP A 54 -6.73 3.75 -3.34
CA TRP A 54 -5.49 4.45 -3.00
C TRP A 54 -4.71 3.78 -1.88
N VAL A 55 -3.39 3.73 -2.05
CA VAL A 55 -2.45 3.24 -1.05
C VAL A 55 -1.22 4.13 -1.02
N ALA A 56 -0.79 4.51 0.18
CA ALA A 56 0.48 5.16 0.41
C ALA A 56 1.49 4.12 0.92
N ILE A 57 2.74 4.26 0.50
CA ILE A 57 3.88 3.49 1.03
C ILE A 57 4.97 4.47 1.44
N THR A 58 5.48 4.33 2.65
CA THR A 58 6.57 5.18 3.18
C THR A 58 7.89 4.43 3.22
N ASP A 59 8.97 5.14 2.95
CA ASP A 59 10.35 4.64 3.01
C ASP A 59 11.26 5.67 3.68
N ASP A 60 11.99 5.25 4.72
CA ASP A 60 12.97 6.08 5.43
C ASP A 60 14.41 5.85 4.98
N GLN A 61 14.66 4.91 4.06
CA GLN A 61 15.99 4.71 3.47
C GLN A 61 16.39 5.91 2.61
N GLU A 62 15.48 6.40 1.78
CA GLU A 62 15.69 7.55 0.90
C GLU A 62 14.71 8.71 1.15
N GLY A 63 13.71 8.51 2.03
CA GLY A 63 12.74 9.52 2.43
C GLY A 63 11.60 9.69 1.44
N TRP A 64 11.03 8.59 0.95
CA TRP A 64 9.94 8.62 -0.03
C TRP A 64 8.56 8.44 0.60
N LEU A 65 7.61 9.19 0.05
CA LEU A 65 6.18 8.92 0.13
C LEU A 65 5.69 8.59 -1.28
N ASP A 66 5.44 7.31 -1.53
CA ASP A 66 4.92 6.83 -2.81
C ASP A 66 3.41 6.61 -2.71
N MET A 67 2.68 7.01 -3.76
CA MET A 67 1.24 6.84 -3.88
C MET A 67 0.92 5.88 -5.01
N TYR A 68 0.15 4.85 -4.70
CA TYR A 68 -0.26 3.80 -5.61
C TYR A 68 -1.76 3.82 -5.82
N ARG A 69 -2.15 3.50 -7.06
CA ARG A 69 -3.53 3.24 -7.45
C ARG A 69 -3.74 1.74 -7.58
N TRP A 70 -4.81 1.26 -6.97
CA TRP A 70 -5.32 -0.09 -7.11
C TRP A 70 -6.52 -0.09 -8.06
N GLN A 71 -6.38 -0.83 -9.16
CA GLN A 71 -7.43 -0.95 -10.15
C GLN A 71 -7.31 -2.31 -10.84
N ASP A 72 -8.43 -3.02 -10.98
CA ASP A 72 -8.50 -4.30 -11.72
C ASP A 72 -7.42 -5.31 -11.29
N GLU A 73 -7.22 -5.44 -9.97
CA GLU A 73 -6.20 -6.30 -9.35
C GLU A 73 -4.74 -5.95 -9.69
N PHE A 74 -4.51 -4.74 -10.19
CA PHE A 74 -3.21 -4.20 -10.52
C PHE A 74 -2.85 -3.01 -9.64
N LEU A 75 -1.63 -3.01 -9.09
CA LEU A 75 -1.10 -1.94 -8.26
C LEU A 75 -0.05 -1.13 -9.04
N ALA A 76 -0.35 0.13 -9.34
CA ALA A 76 0.51 1.02 -10.11
C ALA A 76 0.87 2.27 -9.33
N ARG A 77 2.15 2.66 -9.30
CA ARG A 77 2.56 3.93 -8.70
C ARG A 77 2.08 5.10 -9.57
N VAL A 78 1.37 6.05 -8.99
CA VAL A 78 0.81 7.22 -9.69
C VAL A 78 1.46 8.54 -9.29
N ALA A 79 2.03 8.63 -8.09
CA ALA A 79 2.76 9.80 -7.62
C ALA A 79 3.86 9.39 -6.63
N ARG A 80 4.84 10.27 -6.47
CA ARG A 80 5.85 10.16 -5.41
C ARG A 80 6.39 11.51 -5.01
N LEU A 81 6.73 11.65 -3.73
CA LEU A 81 7.41 12.82 -3.19
C LEU A 81 8.61 12.38 -2.34
N ARG A 82 9.74 13.05 -2.53
CA ARG A 82 10.90 12.89 -1.65
C ARG A 82 10.96 14.02 -0.64
N ILE A 83 11.14 13.69 0.62
CA ILE A 83 11.44 14.66 1.67
C ILE A 83 12.84 14.35 2.21
N PRO A 84 13.85 15.19 1.93
CA PRO A 84 15.25 14.92 2.26
C PRO A 84 15.56 15.25 3.73
N GLU A 85 14.68 14.84 4.65
CA GLU A 85 14.84 15.05 6.09
C GLU A 85 15.30 13.76 6.77
N PRO A 86 16.24 13.84 7.74
CA PRO A 86 16.71 12.65 8.46
C PRO A 86 15.56 11.93 9.18
N GLY A 87 15.36 10.65 8.88
CA GLY A 87 14.34 9.80 9.52
C GLY A 87 12.90 10.07 9.05
N PHE A 88 12.71 10.84 7.99
CA PHE A 88 11.40 10.95 7.34
C PHE A 88 11.02 9.62 6.68
N GLY A 89 9.73 9.24 6.74
CA GLY A 89 9.20 8.08 6.01
C GLY A 89 8.87 6.86 6.88
N MET A 90 8.49 7.05 8.15
CA MET A 90 8.16 5.93 9.07
C MET A 90 6.77 5.32 8.85
N ASN A 91 5.73 6.14 8.71
CA ASN A 91 4.37 5.72 8.37
C ASN A 91 3.58 6.92 7.83
N ALA A 92 2.43 6.64 7.20
CA ALA A 92 1.47 7.64 6.77
C ALA A 92 0.09 7.36 7.37
N ILE A 93 -0.68 8.42 7.60
CA ILE A 93 -2.10 8.37 7.95
C ILE A 93 -2.87 9.20 6.95
N TRP A 94 -4.10 8.77 6.63
CA TRP A 94 -4.97 9.50 5.73
C TRP A 94 -5.79 10.51 6.53
N TYR A 95 -5.83 11.73 6.03
CA TYR A 95 -6.66 12.81 6.57
C TYR A 95 -7.12 13.66 5.39
N ASP A 96 -8.42 13.93 5.35
CA ASP A 96 -9.09 14.80 4.38
C ASP A 96 -10.15 15.63 5.13
#